data_AF-A0A813KCM3-F1
#
_entry.id   AF-A0A813KCM3-F1
#
_cell.length_a   1.000
_cell.length_b   1.000
_cell.length_c   1.000
_cell.angle_alpha   90.00
_cell.angle_beta   90.00
_cell.angle_gamma   90.00
#
_symmetry.space_group_name_H-M   'P 1'
#
loop_
_entity.id
_entity.type
_entity.pdbx_description
1 polymer ?
#
loop_
_entity_poly.entity_id
_entity_poly.type
_entity_poly.pdbx_seq_one_letter_code
_entity_poly.pdbx_strand_id
1 'polypeptide(L)'
;MIVRTVLAIIFVVHLIWSVESYDLGRFWLMYLTHWSLVLETLYFILAAYAAWKGRRLLMSQADTQKLADTAIPLPWFVKVTWILFHVVMPVSMLVTCLYWTLLTPEKPTYLGCFVHGLNFVLCWTDLFLGRSLYYVKHSVWFLAYVVLYLVWSLVHYAARVGTKVACDDPNNPDDGNVPQNECAIYAVLNWRKAGSAAILSVIIVCCVAPLCQLPLWYCVRARNISDKYKNPRGQPEISQPAEISVPADSHVIQKVFEENP
;
A
#
# COMPACT_ATOMS: atom_id res chain seq x y z
N MET A 1 -17.91 3.50 -2.74
CA MET A 1 -17.90 4.07 -4.12
C MET A 1 -17.65 5.58 -4.06
N ILE A 2 -18.59 6.39 -3.57
CA ILE A 2 -18.50 7.87 -3.55
C ILE A 2 -17.18 8.36 -2.92
N VAL A 3 -16.87 7.90 -1.70
CA VAL A 3 -15.62 8.27 -1.00
C VAL A 3 -14.38 8.03 -1.87
N ARG A 4 -14.24 6.83 -2.45
CA ARG A 4 -13.09 6.48 -3.30
C ARG A 4 -13.02 7.31 -4.57
N THR A 5 -14.16 7.65 -5.18
CA THR A 5 -14.20 8.56 -6.33
C THR A 5 -13.73 9.96 -5.96
N VAL A 6 -14.19 10.50 -4.83
CA VAL A 6 -13.74 11.81 -4.33
C VAL A 6 -12.23 11.80 -4.04
N LEU A 7 -11.74 10.76 -3.35
CA LEU A 7 -10.31 10.60 -3.09
C LEU A 7 -9.50 10.53 -4.40
N ALA A 8 -9.95 9.76 -5.39
CA ALA A 8 -9.28 9.69 -6.70
C ALA A 8 -9.16 11.07 -7.36
N ILE A 9 -10.23 11.87 -7.33
CA ILE A 9 -10.22 13.24 -7.88
C ILE A 9 -9.21 14.11 -7.11
N ILE A 10 -9.23 14.07 -5.77
CA ILE A 10 -8.28 14.83 -4.93
C ILE A 10 -6.84 14.48 -5.30
N PHE A 11 -6.50 13.19 -5.40
CA PHE A 11 -5.15 12.74 -5.73
C PHE A 11 -4.73 13.13 -7.15
N VAL A 12 -5.61 13.02 -8.15
CA VAL A 12 -5.32 13.46 -9.52
C VAL A 12 -5.03 14.97 -9.57
N VAL A 13 -5.85 15.78 -8.91
CA VAL A 13 -5.65 17.23 -8.87
C VAL A 13 -4.31 17.58 -8.22
N HIS A 14 -3.97 16.95 -7.09
CA HIS A 14 -2.71 17.21 -6.40
C HIS A 14 -1.49 16.64 -7.11
N LEU A 15 -1.65 15.55 -7.88
CA LEU A 15 -0.59 15.04 -8.74
C LEU A 15 -0.25 16.05 -9.84
N ILE A 16 -1.25 16.60 -10.53
CA ILE A 16 -1.06 17.62 -11.56
C ILE A 16 -0.44 18.87 -10.94
N TRP A 17 -1.01 19.35 -9.83
CA TRP A 17 -0.48 20.52 -9.13
C TRP A 17 0.98 20.29 -8.65
N SER A 18 1.31 19.08 -8.20
CA SER A 18 2.68 18.72 -7.82
C SER A 18 3.65 18.78 -8.99
N VAL A 19 3.27 18.28 -10.17
CA VAL A 19 4.13 18.34 -11.36
C VAL A 19 4.39 19.79 -11.78
N GLU A 20 3.37 20.65 -11.72
CA GLU A 20 3.47 22.06 -12.14
C GLU A 20 4.24 22.93 -11.13
N SER A 21 4.02 22.74 -9.83
CA SER A 21 4.54 23.66 -8.80
C SER A 21 5.98 23.43 -8.39
N TYR A 22 6.48 22.19 -8.44
CA TYR A 22 7.86 21.90 -8.03
C TYR A 22 8.89 22.28 -9.10
N ASP A 23 8.46 22.50 -10.36
CA ASP A 23 9.32 22.86 -11.51
C ASP A 23 10.57 21.96 -11.64
N LEU A 24 10.50 20.69 -11.22
CA LEU A 24 11.66 19.79 -11.27
C LEU A 24 11.90 19.18 -12.67
N GLY A 25 10.95 19.34 -13.58
CA GLY A 25 10.99 18.74 -14.93
C GLY A 25 11.25 17.24 -14.86
N ARG A 26 12.26 16.76 -15.59
CA ARG A 26 12.64 15.34 -15.60
C ARG A 26 13.12 14.79 -14.25
N PHE A 27 13.52 15.64 -13.32
CA PHE A 27 14.00 15.24 -11.99
C PHE A 27 12.83 14.98 -11.01
N TRP A 28 11.59 15.29 -11.37
CA TRP A 28 10.43 15.10 -10.50
C TRP A 28 10.26 13.64 -10.07
N LEU A 29 10.39 12.69 -11.00
CA LEU A 29 10.33 11.25 -10.70
C LEU A 29 11.58 10.71 -10.00
N MET A 30 12.51 11.53 -9.51
CA MET A 30 13.64 11.02 -8.72
C MET A 30 13.31 10.85 -7.25
N TYR A 31 12.30 11.56 -6.75
CA TYR A 31 11.98 11.61 -5.32
C TYR A 31 10.94 10.58 -4.90
N LEU A 32 11.12 9.98 -3.73
CA LEU A 32 10.24 8.97 -3.12
C LEU A 32 8.81 9.48 -2.98
N THR A 33 8.66 10.74 -2.59
CA THR A 33 7.38 11.41 -2.42
C THR A 33 6.57 11.40 -3.72
N HIS A 34 7.23 11.65 -4.84
CA HIS A 34 6.59 11.71 -6.15
C HIS A 34 6.25 10.32 -6.69
N TRP A 35 7.11 9.31 -6.46
CA TRP A 35 6.76 7.90 -6.70
C TRP A 35 5.52 7.48 -5.91
N SER A 36 5.48 7.85 -4.62
CA SER A 36 4.40 7.48 -3.71
C SER A 36 3.09 8.15 -4.13
N LEU A 37 3.12 9.44 -4.51
CA LEU A 37 1.96 10.17 -5.01
C LEU A 37 1.38 9.54 -6.29
N VAL A 38 2.22 9.08 -7.22
CA VAL A 38 1.78 8.35 -8.43
C VAL A 38 1.09 7.04 -8.06
N LEU A 39 1.68 6.24 -7.16
CA LEU A 39 1.07 4.97 -6.73
C LEU A 39 -0.23 5.17 -5.94
N GLU A 40 -0.28 6.18 -5.07
CA GLU A 40 -1.48 6.60 -4.34
C GLU A 40 -2.60 6.99 -5.32
N THR A 41 -2.27 7.78 -6.34
CA THR A 41 -3.23 8.21 -7.37
C THR A 41 -3.75 7.00 -8.16
N LEU A 42 -2.87 6.12 -8.62
CA LEU A 42 -3.24 4.91 -9.34
C LEU A 42 -4.11 3.99 -8.48
N TYR A 43 -3.74 3.82 -7.20
CA TYR A 43 -4.52 3.06 -6.24
C TYR A 43 -5.95 3.60 -6.15
N PHE A 44 -6.14 4.90 -5.92
CA PHE A 44 -7.47 5.47 -5.75
C PHE A 44 -8.32 5.41 -7.02
N ILE A 45 -7.73 5.59 -8.20
CA ILE A 45 -8.43 5.40 -9.49
C ILE A 45 -8.96 3.96 -9.60
N LEU A 46 -8.09 2.97 -9.38
CA LEU A 46 -8.47 1.56 -9.49
C LEU A 46 -9.43 1.13 -8.37
N ALA A 47 -9.30 1.68 -7.17
CA ALA A 47 -10.19 1.43 -6.05
C ALA A 47 -11.59 2.03 -6.28
N ALA A 48 -11.67 3.21 -6.90
CA ALA A 48 -12.93 3.83 -7.33
C ALA A 48 -13.59 3.01 -8.44
N TYR A 49 -12.82 2.59 -9.46
CA TYR A 49 -13.30 1.74 -10.54
C TYR A 49 -13.82 0.38 -10.03
N ALA A 50 -13.07 -0.27 -9.14
CA ALA A 50 -13.48 -1.54 -8.53
C ALA A 50 -14.76 -1.39 -7.71
N ALA A 51 -14.91 -0.30 -6.95
CA ALA A 51 -16.13 -0.03 -6.19
C ALA A 51 -17.34 0.25 -7.08
N TRP A 52 -17.14 0.96 -8.20
CA TRP A 52 -18.20 1.22 -9.18
C TRP A 52 -18.66 -0.08 -9.85
N LYS A 53 -17.72 -0.90 -10.34
CA LYS A 53 -18.03 -2.17 -11.00
C LYS A 53 -18.69 -3.16 -10.04
N GLY A 54 -18.20 -3.25 -8.80
CA GLY A 54 -18.83 -4.06 -7.76
C GLY A 54 -20.27 -3.64 -7.47
N ARG A 55 -20.54 -2.32 -7.39
CA ARG A 55 -21.91 -1.80 -7.20
C ARG A 55 -22.82 -2.13 -8.37
N ARG A 56 -22.34 -2.01 -9.62
CA ARG A 56 -23.12 -2.36 -10.81
C ARG A 56 -23.51 -3.84 -10.83
N LEU A 57 -22.59 -4.73 -10.45
CA LEU A 57 -22.87 -6.17 -10.34
C LEU A 57 -23.89 -6.48 -9.25
N LEU A 58 -23.80 -5.81 -8.09
CA LEU A 58 -24.81 -5.97 -7.03
C LEU A 58 -26.19 -5.44 -7.43
N MET A 59 -26.27 -4.41 -8.29
CA MET A 59 -27.53 -3.87 -8.78
C MET A 59 -28.18 -4.71 -9.88
N SER A 60 -27.40 -5.52 -10.63
CA SER A 60 -27.94 -6.43 -11.65
C SER A 60 -28.49 -7.73 -11.05
N GLN A 61 -29.07 -7.65 -9.84
CA GLN A 61 -29.25 -8.72 -8.86
C GLN A 61 -30.26 -9.83 -9.21
N ALA A 62 -30.63 -10.02 -10.48
CA ALA A 62 -31.36 -11.20 -10.95
C ALA A 62 -30.48 -12.47 -11.02
N ASP A 63 -29.15 -12.35 -11.02
CA ASP A 63 -28.20 -13.46 -11.22
C ASP A 63 -27.29 -13.81 -10.02
N THR A 64 -27.50 -13.18 -8.85
CA THR A 64 -26.56 -13.28 -7.70
C THR A 64 -26.47 -14.67 -7.08
N GLN A 65 -27.55 -15.45 -7.14
CA GLN A 65 -27.55 -16.84 -6.70
C GLN A 65 -26.67 -17.69 -7.62
N LYS A 66 -26.81 -17.52 -8.95
CA LYS A 66 -25.94 -18.18 -9.95
C LYS A 66 -24.48 -17.77 -9.83
N LEU A 67 -24.22 -16.52 -9.44
CA LEU A 67 -22.88 -15.98 -9.26
C LEU A 67 -22.16 -16.55 -8.02
N ALA A 68 -22.91 -16.95 -6.99
CA ALA A 68 -22.36 -17.63 -5.82
C ALA A 68 -21.95 -19.08 -6.14
N ASP A 69 -22.69 -19.73 -7.05
CA ASP A 69 -22.44 -21.12 -7.46
C ASP A 69 -21.31 -21.23 -8.51
N THR A 70 -21.01 -20.15 -9.23
CA THR A 70 -19.86 -20.11 -10.15
C THR A 70 -18.67 -19.45 -9.48
N ALA A 71 -17.56 -20.19 -9.35
CA ALA A 71 -16.29 -19.65 -8.87
C ALA A 71 -15.70 -18.65 -9.90
N ILE A 72 -16.23 -17.42 -9.93
CA ILE A 72 -15.74 -16.39 -10.84
C ILE A 72 -14.36 -15.94 -10.35
N PRO A 73 -13.31 -16.06 -11.18
CA PRO A 73 -11.98 -15.62 -10.81
C PRO A 73 -11.96 -14.11 -10.56
N LEU A 74 -11.20 -13.68 -9.54
CA LEU A 74 -11.10 -12.28 -9.20
C LEU A 74 -10.53 -11.48 -10.40
N PRO A 75 -11.20 -10.39 -10.85
CA PRO A 75 -10.71 -9.60 -11.97
C PRO A 75 -9.31 -9.03 -11.72
N TRP A 76 -8.49 -8.92 -12.76
CA TRP A 76 -7.08 -8.50 -12.66
C TRP A 76 -6.91 -7.13 -11.98
N PHE A 77 -7.78 -6.16 -12.29
CA PHE A 77 -7.68 -4.81 -11.72
C PHE A 77 -7.90 -4.83 -10.21
N VAL A 78 -8.73 -5.74 -9.68
CA VAL A 78 -8.92 -5.89 -8.22
C VAL A 78 -7.64 -6.45 -7.58
N LYS A 79 -6.98 -7.42 -8.23
CA LYS A 79 -5.69 -7.96 -7.77
C LYS A 79 -4.63 -6.85 -7.71
N VAL A 80 -4.54 -6.02 -8.75
CA VAL A 80 -3.61 -4.88 -8.80
C VAL A 80 -3.95 -3.85 -7.72
N THR A 81 -5.21 -3.44 -7.57
CA THR A 81 -5.65 -2.53 -6.50
C THR A 81 -5.25 -3.06 -5.12
N TRP A 82 -5.38 -4.37 -4.91
CA TRP A 82 -5.05 -5.00 -3.65
C TRP A 82 -3.54 -5.06 -3.38
N ILE A 83 -2.70 -5.28 -4.41
CA ILE A 83 -1.24 -5.15 -4.27
C ILE A 83 -0.88 -3.70 -3.95
N LEU A 84 -1.42 -2.74 -4.71
CA LEU A 84 -1.19 -1.31 -4.48
C LEU A 84 -1.61 -0.89 -3.08
N PHE A 85 -2.74 -1.39 -2.57
CA PHE A 85 -3.18 -1.15 -1.19
C PHE A 85 -2.12 -1.56 -0.15
N HIS A 86 -1.45 -2.70 -0.35
CA HIS A 86 -0.41 -3.17 0.58
C HIS A 86 0.89 -2.35 0.48
N VAL A 87 1.07 -1.54 -0.57
CA VAL A 87 2.19 -0.61 -0.71
C VAL A 87 1.80 0.79 -0.24
N VAL A 88 0.69 1.33 -0.74
CA VAL A 88 0.20 2.69 -0.53
C VAL A 88 -0.09 3.00 0.94
N MET A 89 -0.71 2.06 1.66
CA MET A 89 -1.05 2.29 3.07
C MET A 89 0.20 2.51 3.94
N PRO A 90 1.21 1.62 3.93
CA PRO A 90 2.43 1.85 4.72
C PRO A 90 3.36 2.91 4.13
N VAL A 91 3.43 3.08 2.80
CA VAL A 91 4.32 4.10 2.20
C VAL A 91 3.89 5.51 2.53
N SER A 92 2.59 5.80 2.57
CA SER A 92 2.11 7.13 2.94
C SER A 92 2.59 7.50 4.35
N MET A 93 2.53 6.56 5.30
CA MET A 93 3.05 6.77 6.66
C MET A 93 4.59 6.86 6.69
N LEU A 94 5.29 6.06 5.90
CA LEU A 94 6.75 6.14 5.78
C LEU A 94 7.18 7.53 5.30
N VAL A 95 6.56 8.04 4.22
CA VAL A 95 6.88 9.36 3.66
C VAL A 95 6.56 10.47 4.66
N THR A 96 5.45 10.38 5.39
CA THR A 96 5.15 11.28 6.51
C THR A 96 6.27 11.26 7.54
N CYS A 97 6.63 10.08 8.06
CA CYS A 97 7.66 9.97 9.08
C CYS A 97 8.99 10.55 8.60
N LEU A 98 9.48 10.13 7.43
CA LEU A 98 10.77 10.60 6.89
C LEU A 98 10.79 12.12 6.68
N TYR A 99 9.68 12.73 6.23
CA TYR A 99 9.63 14.17 6.01
C TYR A 99 9.74 14.97 7.32
N TRP A 100 8.97 14.62 8.34
CA TRP A 100 8.99 15.36 9.60
C TRP A 100 10.14 14.99 10.53
N THR A 101 10.78 13.82 10.36
CA THR A 101 11.92 13.41 11.23
C THR A 101 13.28 13.59 10.59
N LEU A 102 13.43 13.44 9.27
CA LEU A 102 14.73 13.54 8.59
C LEU A 102 14.92 14.83 7.82
N LEU A 103 13.87 15.37 7.21
CA LEU A 103 13.95 16.61 6.44
C LEU A 103 13.61 17.85 7.27
N THR A 104 12.90 17.69 8.39
CA THR A 104 12.58 18.73 9.40
C THR A 104 12.31 20.11 8.80
N PRO A 105 11.28 20.26 7.96
CA PRO A 105 11.00 21.53 7.30
C PRO A 105 10.57 22.58 8.33
N GLU A 106 11.18 23.77 8.29
CA GLU A 106 10.82 24.84 9.22
C GLU A 106 9.37 25.32 9.03
N LYS A 107 8.93 25.50 7.77
CA LYS A 107 7.59 25.96 7.40
C LYS A 107 7.12 25.28 6.10
N PRO A 108 6.50 24.10 6.17
CA PRO A 108 6.05 23.39 4.97
C PRO A 108 4.95 24.19 4.25
N THR A 109 5.03 24.27 2.92
CA THR A 109 3.95 24.81 2.09
C THR A 109 2.72 23.91 2.16
N TYR A 110 1.56 24.39 1.71
CA TYR A 110 0.35 23.54 1.60
C TYR A 110 0.64 22.25 0.84
N LEU A 111 1.30 22.38 -0.32
CA LEU A 111 1.62 21.23 -1.17
C LEU A 111 2.59 20.28 -0.47
N GLY A 112 3.59 20.80 0.24
CA GLY A 112 4.46 19.99 1.10
C GLY A 112 3.68 19.25 2.18
N CYS A 113 2.79 19.94 2.91
CA CYS A 113 1.89 19.29 3.86
C CYS A 113 1.01 18.21 3.20
N PHE A 114 0.55 18.44 1.97
CA PHE A 114 -0.29 17.49 1.26
C PHE A 114 0.45 16.20 0.89
N VAL A 115 1.56 16.34 0.14
CA VAL A 115 2.29 15.19 -0.42
C VAL A 115 3.07 14.39 0.64
N HIS A 116 3.23 14.94 1.84
CA HIS A 116 3.88 14.25 2.95
C HIS A 116 2.92 13.83 4.06
N GLY A 117 1.88 14.60 4.38
CA GLY A 117 1.05 14.38 5.59
C GLY A 117 -0.43 14.18 5.32
N LEU A 118 -1.07 15.05 4.52
CA LEU A 118 -2.51 14.90 4.26
C LEU A 118 -2.80 13.65 3.43
N ASN A 119 -1.92 13.25 2.50
CA ASN A 119 -2.08 12.01 1.75
C ASN A 119 -2.14 10.77 2.66
N PHE A 120 -1.34 10.72 3.73
CA PHE A 120 -1.40 9.69 4.76
C PHE A 120 -2.76 9.65 5.44
N VAL A 121 -3.27 10.80 5.88
CA VAL A 121 -4.61 10.88 6.51
C VAL A 121 -5.70 10.41 5.56
N LEU A 122 -5.63 10.78 4.28
CA LEU A 122 -6.60 10.36 3.26
C LEU A 122 -6.52 8.85 2.95
N CYS A 123 -5.31 8.28 2.86
CA CYS A 123 -5.11 6.84 2.72
C CYS A 123 -5.72 6.07 3.88
N TRP A 124 -5.46 6.53 5.11
CA TRP A 124 -5.99 5.90 6.32
C TRP A 124 -7.50 6.07 6.46
N THR A 125 -8.04 7.18 5.98
CA THR A 125 -9.50 7.37 5.89
C THR A 125 -10.15 6.28 5.00
N ASP A 126 -9.55 5.95 3.85
CA ASP A 126 -10.03 4.83 3.01
C ASP A 126 -9.87 3.47 3.68
N LEU A 127 -8.79 3.24 4.45
CA LEU A 127 -8.61 2.01 5.23
C LEU A 127 -9.77 1.79 6.20
N PHE A 128 -10.18 2.82 6.94
CA PHE A 128 -11.23 2.73 7.94
C PHE A 128 -12.63 2.69 7.32
N LEU A 129 -12.92 3.58 6.38
CA LEU A 129 -14.25 3.65 5.75
C LEU A 129 -14.49 2.52 4.74
N GLY A 130 -13.45 2.10 4.02
CA GLY A 130 -13.53 1.07 2.98
C GLY A 130 -13.58 -0.36 3.51
N ARG A 131 -13.34 -0.57 4.82
CA ARG A 131 -13.29 -1.88 5.47
C ARG A 131 -12.33 -2.87 4.80
N SER A 132 -11.32 -2.37 4.08
CA SER A 132 -10.30 -3.19 3.42
C SER A 132 -9.50 -4.00 4.45
N LEU A 133 -9.11 -5.22 4.10
CA LEU A 133 -8.32 -6.11 4.95
C LEU A 133 -6.83 -5.94 4.62
N TYR A 134 -6.02 -5.68 5.65
CA TYR A 134 -4.57 -5.60 5.56
C TYR A 134 -3.95 -6.84 6.20
N TYR A 135 -3.09 -7.54 5.45
CA TYR A 135 -2.42 -8.75 5.94
C TYR A 135 -0.90 -8.58 5.90
N VAL A 136 -0.24 -8.82 7.04
CA VAL A 136 1.23 -8.75 7.16
C VAL A 136 1.94 -9.77 6.26
N LYS A 137 1.30 -10.88 5.90
CA LYS A 137 1.89 -11.83 4.94
C LYS A 137 2.15 -11.24 3.55
N HIS A 138 1.52 -10.10 3.23
CA HIS A 138 1.71 -9.37 1.97
C HIS A 138 2.56 -8.11 2.14
N SER A 139 3.18 -7.95 3.32
CA SER A 139 4.17 -6.90 3.61
C SER A 139 5.36 -6.90 2.66
N VAL A 140 5.64 -8.03 2.00
CA VAL A 140 6.70 -8.16 1.00
C VAL A 140 6.57 -7.16 -0.15
N TRP A 141 5.36 -6.78 -0.55
CA TRP A 141 5.16 -5.81 -1.63
C TRP A 141 5.66 -4.41 -1.25
N PHE A 142 5.40 -3.99 -0.02
CA PHE A 142 5.91 -2.73 0.50
C PHE A 142 7.43 -2.75 0.68
N LEU A 143 7.97 -3.85 1.24
CA LEU A 143 9.43 -3.99 1.39
C LEU A 143 10.14 -3.97 0.05
N ALA A 144 9.59 -4.66 -0.96
CA ALA A 144 10.12 -4.63 -2.32
C ALA A 144 10.10 -3.20 -2.90
N TYR A 145 9.04 -2.43 -2.67
CA TYR A 145 8.96 -1.03 -3.09
C TYR A 145 10.04 -0.15 -2.41
N VAL A 146 10.24 -0.29 -1.09
CA VAL A 146 11.27 0.46 -0.36
C VAL A 146 12.67 0.12 -0.88
N VAL A 147 12.98 -1.17 -1.05
CA VAL A 147 14.26 -1.63 -1.60
C VAL A 147 14.45 -1.13 -3.03
N LEU A 148 13.41 -1.19 -3.86
CA LEU A 148 13.45 -0.68 -5.23
C LEU A 148 13.81 0.81 -5.27
N TYR A 149 13.23 1.62 -4.39
CA TYR A 149 13.57 3.05 -4.30
C TYR A 149 15.01 3.28 -3.82
N LEU A 150 15.50 2.50 -2.86
CA LEU A 150 16.88 2.61 -2.41
C LEU A 150 17.87 2.25 -3.53
N VAL A 151 17.59 1.18 -4.29
CA VAL A 151 18.37 0.82 -5.48
C VAL A 151 18.31 1.93 -6.52
N TRP A 152 17.14 2.51 -6.76
CA TRP A 152 16.98 3.66 -7.66
C TRP A 152 17.86 4.84 -7.23
N SER A 153 17.88 5.17 -5.94
CA SER A 153 18.72 6.25 -5.40
C SER A 153 20.22 5.98 -5.59
N LEU A 154 20.64 4.72 -5.45
CA LEU A 154 22.03 4.30 -5.67
C LEU A 154 22.40 4.36 -7.15
N VAL A 155 21.49 3.96 -8.05
CA VAL A 155 21.68 4.07 -9.51
C VAL A 155 21.88 5.54 -9.91
N HIS A 156 21.09 6.46 -9.38
CA HIS A 156 21.26 7.89 -9.64
C HIS A 156 22.62 8.44 -9.21
N TYR A 157 23.12 7.99 -8.06
CA TYR A 157 24.45 8.31 -7.59
C TYR A 157 25.53 7.75 -8.53
N ALA A 158 25.47 6.45 -8.83
CA ALA A 158 26.45 5.77 -9.68
C ALA A 158 26.50 6.35 -11.10
N ALA A 159 25.34 6.74 -11.64
CA ALA A 159 25.21 7.34 -12.96
C ALA A 159 25.51 8.84 -13.00
N ARG A 160 25.84 9.47 -11.85
CA ARG A 160 26.11 10.92 -11.74
C ARG A 160 25.02 11.77 -12.41
N VAL A 161 23.76 11.48 -12.07
CA VAL A 161 22.61 12.22 -12.62
C VAL A 161 22.46 13.59 -11.94
N GLY A 162 22.75 13.67 -10.64
CA GLY A 162 22.57 14.87 -9.82
C GLY A 162 21.09 15.20 -9.56
N THR A 163 20.83 16.45 -9.16
CA THR A 163 19.47 16.98 -8.98
C THR A 163 19.35 18.37 -9.64
N LYS A 164 18.16 18.97 -9.66
CA LYS A 164 17.95 20.39 -10.04
C LYS A 164 18.31 21.34 -8.89
N VAL A 165 18.18 20.89 -7.64
CA VAL A 165 18.46 21.70 -6.45
C VAL A 165 19.97 21.81 -6.23
N ALA A 166 20.49 23.01 -6.00
CA ALA A 166 21.93 23.23 -5.83
C ALA A 166 22.51 22.41 -4.67
N CYS A 167 23.71 21.85 -4.86
CA CYS A 167 24.47 21.13 -3.81
C CYS A 167 24.75 22.02 -2.59
N ASP A 168 24.99 23.31 -2.81
CA ASP A 168 25.35 24.29 -1.78
C ASP A 168 24.11 24.84 -1.01
N ASP A 169 23.02 24.07 -0.92
CA ASP A 169 21.88 24.43 -0.07
C ASP A 169 22.40 24.58 1.37
N PRO A 170 22.14 25.71 2.06
CA PRO A 170 22.56 25.89 3.46
C PRO A 170 22.04 24.80 4.41
N ASN A 171 21.02 24.04 4.01
CA ASN A 171 20.52 22.87 4.73
C ASN A 171 21.32 21.58 4.47
N ASN A 172 22.30 21.60 3.58
CA ASN A 172 23.20 20.50 3.24
C ASN A 172 24.67 20.98 3.20
N PRO A 173 25.27 21.33 4.36
CA PRO A 173 26.62 21.92 4.44
C PRO A 173 27.74 20.95 4.03
N ASP A 174 27.42 19.66 3.85
CA ASP A 174 28.39 18.60 3.55
C ASP A 174 28.82 18.55 2.08
N ASP A 175 28.08 19.20 1.16
CA ASP A 175 28.30 19.10 -0.29
C ASP A 175 28.89 20.39 -0.91
N GLY A 176 29.46 21.28 -0.08
CA GLY A 176 30.10 22.51 -0.55
C GLY A 176 31.14 22.26 -1.65
N ASN A 177 30.94 22.85 -2.83
CA ASN A 177 31.76 22.67 -4.05
C ASN A 177 31.59 21.34 -4.81
N VAL A 178 30.54 20.55 -4.55
CA VAL A 178 30.25 19.35 -5.35
C VAL A 178 29.59 19.75 -6.68
N PRO A 179 30.03 19.20 -7.83
CA PRO A 179 29.37 19.47 -9.11
C PRO A 179 27.88 19.09 -9.11
N GLN A 180 27.05 19.82 -9.85
CA GLN A 180 25.58 19.63 -9.82
C GLN A 180 25.12 18.20 -10.19
N ASN A 181 25.82 17.56 -11.13
CA ASN A 181 25.57 16.18 -11.57
C ASN A 181 25.95 15.13 -10.51
N GLU A 182 26.48 15.59 -9.39
CA GLU A 182 27.09 14.79 -8.35
C GLU A 182 26.38 15.00 -7.00
N CYS A 183 25.40 15.91 -6.93
CA CYS A 183 24.53 16.12 -5.78
C CYS A 183 23.69 14.88 -5.43
N ALA A 184 23.54 14.60 -4.13
CA ALA A 184 22.64 13.56 -3.65
C ALA A 184 21.16 13.96 -3.85
N ILE A 185 20.28 12.98 -4.04
CA ILE A 185 18.81 13.23 -4.10
C ILE A 185 18.30 13.75 -2.75
N TYR A 186 18.82 13.17 -1.66
CA TYR A 186 18.58 13.57 -0.29
C TYR A 186 19.90 13.68 0.44
N ALA A 187 20.11 14.77 1.17
CA ALA A 187 21.30 14.98 1.99
C ALA A 187 21.52 13.82 2.99
N VAL A 188 20.45 13.37 3.63
CA VAL A 188 20.48 12.24 4.58
C VAL A 188 20.86 10.89 3.95
N LEU A 189 20.64 10.75 2.64
CA LEU A 189 20.97 9.55 1.86
C LEU A 189 22.11 9.83 0.88
N ASN A 190 23.18 10.47 1.36
CA ASN A 190 24.35 10.81 0.56
C ASN A 190 25.28 9.59 0.34
N TRP A 191 25.17 8.97 -0.83
CA TRP A 191 25.97 7.79 -1.22
C TRP A 191 27.47 8.05 -1.39
N ARG A 192 27.93 9.31 -1.39
CA ARG A 192 29.37 9.63 -1.25
C ARG A 192 29.90 9.20 0.12
N LYS A 193 29.05 9.33 1.15
CA LYS A 193 29.26 8.79 2.49
C LYS A 193 28.61 7.40 2.57
N ALA A 194 29.09 6.48 1.73
CA ALA A 194 28.47 5.16 1.51
C ALA A 194 28.18 4.39 2.80
N GLY A 195 29.05 4.48 3.82
CA GLY A 195 28.83 3.86 5.12
C GLY A 195 27.56 4.38 5.82
N SER A 196 27.42 5.71 5.95
CA SER A 196 26.26 6.35 6.57
C SER A 196 24.97 6.08 5.77
N ALA A 197 25.02 6.19 4.45
CA ALA A 197 23.87 5.93 3.58
C ALA A 197 23.42 4.46 3.65
N ALA A 198 24.36 3.50 3.70
CA ALA A 198 24.07 2.09 3.86
C ALA A 198 23.44 1.79 5.23
N ILE A 199 23.99 2.35 6.31
CA ILE A 199 23.42 2.20 7.67
C ILE A 199 22.00 2.74 7.71
N LEU A 200 21.76 3.94 7.19
CA LEU A 200 20.42 4.53 7.13
C LEU A 200 19.46 3.66 6.31
N SER A 201 19.91 3.15 5.16
CA SER A 201 19.12 2.25 4.31
C SER A 201 18.70 0.99 5.05
N VAL A 202 19.62 0.37 5.80
CA VAL A 202 19.34 -0.81 6.64
C VAL A 202 18.34 -0.47 7.74
N ILE A 203 18.49 0.68 8.43
CA ILE A 203 17.53 1.12 9.45
C ILE A 203 16.14 1.31 8.84
N ILE A 204 16.05 1.94 7.66
CA ILE A 204 14.77 2.15 6.97
C ILE A 204 14.12 0.80 6.62
N VAL A 205 14.86 -0.14 6.04
CA VAL A 205 14.31 -1.43 5.60
C VAL A 205 13.97 -2.35 6.78
N CYS A 206 14.85 -2.46 7.77
CA CYS A 206 14.73 -3.43 8.85
C CYS A 206 13.93 -2.92 10.05
N CYS A 207 13.84 -1.60 10.26
CA CYS A 207 13.16 -1.02 11.42
C CYS A 207 11.98 -0.16 11.00
N VAL A 208 12.21 0.90 10.23
CA VAL A 208 11.17 1.90 9.94
C VAL A 208 10.04 1.31 9.11
N ALA A 209 10.36 0.57 8.04
CA ALA A 209 9.36 -0.03 7.16
C ALA A 209 8.46 -1.04 7.90
N PRO A 210 8.98 -2.01 8.68
CA PRO A 210 8.13 -2.86 9.52
C PRO A 210 7.29 -2.08 10.53
N LEU A 211 7.87 -1.07 11.20
CA LEU A 211 7.12 -0.18 12.11
C LEU A 211 5.99 0.54 11.38
N CYS A 212 6.12 0.83 10.08
CA CYS A 212 5.04 1.43 9.30
C CYS A 212 3.85 0.48 9.04
N GLN A 213 4.05 -0.83 9.15
CA GLN A 213 3.01 -1.84 8.87
C GLN A 213 2.27 -2.31 10.11
N LEU A 214 2.93 -2.30 11.28
CA LEU A 214 2.34 -2.81 12.53
C LEU A 214 1.07 -2.04 12.94
N PRO A 215 1.03 -0.69 12.89
CA PRO A 215 -0.18 0.06 13.19
C PRO A 215 -1.35 -0.31 12.27
N LEU A 216 -1.10 -0.47 10.96
CA LEU A 216 -2.13 -0.86 9.98
C LEU A 216 -2.74 -2.22 10.32
N TRP A 217 -1.88 -3.21 10.59
CA TRP A 217 -2.33 -4.54 10.96
C TRP A 217 -3.10 -4.54 12.28
N TYR A 218 -2.59 -3.83 13.29
CA TYR A 218 -3.24 -3.73 14.59
C TYR A 218 -4.64 -3.11 14.46
N CYS A 219 -4.76 -1.98 13.75
CA CYS A 219 -6.03 -1.31 13.51
C CYS A 219 -7.04 -2.22 12.79
N VAL A 220 -6.62 -2.92 11.73
CA VAL A 220 -7.51 -3.85 11.00
C VAL A 220 -7.90 -5.04 11.88
N ARG A 221 -6.96 -5.60 12.63
CA ARG A 221 -7.23 -6.72 13.55
C ARG A 221 -8.22 -6.31 14.64
N ALA A 222 -8.00 -5.17 15.29
CA ALA A 222 -8.88 -4.64 16.32
C ALA A 222 -10.30 -4.40 15.80
N ARG A 223 -10.43 -3.79 14.61
CA ARG A 223 -11.72 -3.62 13.93
C ARG A 223 -12.43 -4.96 13.70
N ASN A 224 -11.72 -5.94 13.13
CA ASN A 224 -12.30 -7.25 12.82
C ASN A 224 -12.73 -8.02 14.08
N ILE A 225 -11.99 -7.89 15.19
CA ILE A 225 -12.38 -8.46 16.49
C ILE A 225 -13.66 -7.77 17.00
N SER A 226 -13.72 -6.44 16.95
CA SER A 226 -14.89 -5.68 17.35
C SER A 226 -16.15 -6.07 16.56
N ASP A 227 -16.01 -6.25 15.24
CA ASP A 227 -17.13 -6.66 14.37
C ASP A 227 -17.69 -8.05 14.75
N LYS A 228 -16.82 -9.00 15.14
CA LYS A 228 -17.25 -10.34 15.60
C LYS A 228 -18.09 -10.28 16.87
N TYR A 229 -17.75 -9.40 17.81
CA TYR A 229 -18.52 -9.24 19.05
C TYR A 229 -19.87 -8.54 18.84
N LYS A 230 -19.94 -7.59 17.89
CA LYS A 230 -21.18 -6.84 17.62
C LYS A 230 -22.22 -7.65 16.84
N ASN A 231 -21.81 -8.66 16.08
CA ASN A 231 -22.73 -9.49 15.31
C ASN A 231 -22.52 -11.00 15.54
N PRO A 232 -22.89 -11.53 16.73
CA PRO A 232 -22.72 -12.95 17.03
C PRO A 232 -23.59 -13.86 16.15
N ARG A 233 -24.72 -13.35 15.63
CA ARG A 233 -25.68 -14.11 14.79
C ARG A 233 -25.17 -14.39 13.37
N GLY A 234 -24.04 -13.80 12.97
CA GLY A 234 -23.38 -14.04 11.69
C GLY A 234 -22.33 -15.15 11.74
N GLN A 235 -22.09 -15.79 12.89
CA GLN A 235 -21.43 -17.08 12.85
C GLN A 235 -22.39 -18.04 12.12
N PRO A 236 -21.92 -18.79 11.10
CA PRO A 236 -22.73 -19.88 10.59
C PRO A 236 -23.12 -20.67 11.83
N GLU A 237 -24.43 -20.86 12.06
CA GLU A 237 -24.85 -21.95 12.92
C GLU A 237 -23.99 -23.12 12.48
N ILE A 238 -23.14 -23.60 13.39
CA ILE A 238 -22.55 -24.91 13.24
C ILE A 238 -23.79 -25.78 13.17
N SER A 239 -24.26 -25.99 11.94
CA SER A 239 -25.33 -26.91 11.64
C SER A 239 -24.81 -28.16 12.31
N GLN A 240 -25.50 -28.57 13.38
CA GLN A 240 -25.18 -29.82 14.04
C GLN A 240 -24.91 -30.81 12.91
N PRO A 241 -23.73 -31.48 12.90
CA PRO A 241 -23.37 -32.35 11.80
C PRO A 241 -24.59 -33.19 11.53
N ALA A 242 -25.19 -33.01 10.34
CA ALA A 242 -26.45 -33.65 9.99
C ALA A 242 -26.28 -35.09 10.42
N GLU A 243 -27.08 -35.52 11.40
CA GLU A 243 -27.00 -36.87 11.93
C GLU A 243 -27.13 -37.75 10.70
N ILE A 244 -26.02 -38.34 10.28
CA ILE A 244 -25.97 -39.18 9.09
C ILE A 244 -26.81 -40.37 9.54
N SER A 245 -28.10 -40.33 9.19
CA SER A 245 -28.98 -41.46 9.33
C SER A 245 -28.41 -42.52 8.41
N VAL A 246 -27.54 -43.36 8.98
CA VAL A 246 -27.05 -44.56 8.33
C VAL A 246 -28.32 -45.35 7.98
N PRO A 247 -28.62 -45.55 6.68
CA PRO A 247 -29.74 -46.38 6.31
C PRO A 247 -29.54 -47.75 6.95
N ALA A 248 -30.59 -48.30 7.56
CA ALA A 248 -30.55 -49.58 8.27
C ALA A 248 -30.13 -50.78 7.39
N ASP A 249 -29.94 -50.56 6.08
CA ASP A 249 -29.60 -51.59 5.10
C ASP A 249 -28.08 -51.71 4.81
N SER A 250 -27.21 -51.17 5.66
CA SER A 250 -25.74 -51.23 5.45
C SER A 250 -25.10 -52.61 5.69
N HIS A 251 -25.88 -53.65 5.98
CA HIS A 251 -25.39 -55.04 6.07
C HIS A 251 -24.89 -55.64 4.74
N VAL A 252 -25.07 -54.96 3.60
CA VAL A 252 -24.66 -55.51 2.29
C VAL A 252 -23.18 -55.26 1.96
N ILE A 253 -22.51 -54.27 2.56
CA ILE A 253 -21.12 -53.92 2.17
C ILE A 253 -20.06 -54.75 2.91
N GLN A 254 -20.42 -55.41 4.02
CA GLN A 254 -19.44 -56.22 4.78
C GLN A 254 -19.07 -57.55 4.11
N LYS A 255 -19.83 -58.03 3.12
CA LYS A 255 -19.54 -59.28 2.40
C LYS A 255 -18.56 -59.18 1.23
N VAL A 256 -18.22 -57.98 0.77
CA VAL A 256 -17.33 -57.80 -0.41
C VAL A 256 -15.84 -57.86 -0.02
N PHE A 257 -15.50 -57.78 1.27
CA PHE A 257 -14.11 -57.80 1.75
C PHE A 257 -13.64 -59.16 2.29
N GLU A 258 -14.47 -60.20 2.25
CA GLU A 258 -14.07 -61.56 2.68
C GLU A 258 -13.75 -62.54 1.53
N GLU A 259 -13.94 -62.14 0.26
CA GLU A 259 -13.81 -63.05 -0.89
C GLU A 259 -12.70 -62.68 -1.91
N ASN A 260 -11.56 -62.14 -1.47
CA ASN A 260 -10.37 -62.11 -2.34
C ASN A 260 -9.08 -62.42 -1.54
N PRO A 261 -8.54 -63.65 -1.64
CA PRO A 261 -7.25 -64.04 -1.06
C PRO A 261 -6.05 -63.42 -1.78
#